data_AF-A0A6I3L306-F1
#
_entry.id   AF-A0A6I3L306-F1
#
_cell.length_a   1.000
_cell.length_b   1.000
_cell.length_c   1.000
_cell.angle_alpha   90.00
_cell.angle_beta   90.00
_cell.angle_gamma   90.00
#
_symmetry.space_group_name_H-M   'P 1'
#
loop_
_entity.id
_entity.type
_entity.pdbx_description
1 polymer ?
#
loop_
_entity_poly.entity_id
_entity_poly.type
_entity_poly.pdbx_seq_one_letter_code
_entity_poly.pdbx_strand_id
1 'polypeptide(L)'
;MSAVISALIAVAGTLLGSGATFLFQRITADRAAGQAAAERLRQDRLNAYNAFADMALEYRRTQIDRWYRIQEGGPDIEEATRAESYTKRTALRSALLRVQLLTSDTRLHELGSKIIEVTQAIHRAADLQARNERGDESKAMIDAFVKHAAIEVQSALIALVRVGG
;
A
#
# COMPACT_ATOMS: atom_id res chain seq x y z
N MET A 1 -7.11 -70.37 3.63
CA MET A 1 -8.01 -69.26 3.21
C MET A 1 -7.88 -67.99 4.06
N SER A 2 -7.51 -68.06 5.35
CA SER A 2 -7.38 -66.88 6.24
C SER A 2 -6.27 -65.89 5.88
N ALA A 3 -5.09 -66.36 5.46
CA ALA A 3 -3.94 -65.49 5.16
C ALA A 3 -4.18 -64.55 3.97
N VAL A 4 -4.88 -65.03 2.93
CA VAL A 4 -5.23 -64.24 1.74
C VAL A 4 -6.18 -63.10 2.10
N ILE A 5 -7.17 -63.37 2.96
CA ILE A 5 -8.12 -62.37 3.44
C ILE A 5 -7.40 -61.30 4.27
N SER A 6 -6.48 -61.70 5.15
CA SER A 6 -5.68 -60.77 5.95
C SER A 6 -4.79 -59.86 5.09
N ALA A 7 -4.16 -60.40 4.05
CA ALA A 7 -3.32 -59.63 3.14
C ALA A 7 -4.16 -58.61 2.33
N LEU A 8 -5.34 -59.00 1.85
CA LEU A 8 -6.25 -58.10 1.14
C LEU A 8 -6.69 -56.92 2.02
N ILE A 9 -7.03 -57.18 3.29
CA ILE A 9 -7.41 -56.13 4.25
C ILE A 9 -6.24 -55.16 4.48
N ALA A 10 -5.00 -55.67 4.61
CA ALA A 10 -3.82 -54.83 4.81
C ALA A 10 -3.55 -53.89 3.62
N VAL A 11 -3.67 -54.39 2.39
CA VAL A 11 -3.52 -53.58 1.17
C VAL A 11 -4.64 -52.55 1.05
N ALA A 12 -5.89 -52.93 1.34
CA ALA A 12 -7.02 -52.02 1.36
C ALA A 12 -6.84 -50.91 2.40
N GLY A 13 -6.34 -51.23 3.60
CA GLY A 13 -6.02 -50.26 4.64
C GLY A 13 -4.92 -49.28 4.23
N THR A 14 -3.89 -49.77 3.54
CA THR A 14 -2.80 -48.94 3.02
C THR A 14 -3.27 -48.00 1.90
N LEU A 15 -4.09 -48.51 0.98
CA LEU A 15 -4.67 -47.71 -0.11
C LEU A 15 -5.64 -46.65 0.41
N LEU A 16 -6.45 -46.99 1.41
CA LEU A 16 -7.33 -46.02 2.07
C LEU A 16 -6.53 -44.96 2.82
N GLY A 17 -5.47 -45.37 3.55
CA GLY A 17 -4.59 -44.45 4.27
C GLY A 17 -3.85 -43.49 3.35
N SER A 18 -3.30 -43.98 2.23
CA SER A 18 -2.59 -43.14 1.25
C SER A 18 -3.54 -42.19 0.51
N GLY A 19 -4.74 -42.67 0.13
CA GLY A 19 -5.77 -41.84 -0.49
C GLY A 19 -6.27 -40.72 0.44
N ALA A 20 -6.55 -41.04 1.70
CA ALA A 20 -6.94 -40.05 2.71
C ALA A 20 -5.83 -39.01 2.92
N THR A 21 -4.58 -39.46 3.07
CA THR A 21 -3.41 -38.58 3.23
C THR A 21 -3.25 -37.63 2.04
N PHE A 22 -3.36 -38.14 0.82
CA PHE A 22 -3.26 -37.32 -0.39
C PHE A 22 -4.35 -36.24 -0.46
N LEU A 23 -5.59 -36.56 -0.09
CA LEU A 23 -6.68 -35.59 -0.03
C LEU A 23 -6.43 -34.52 1.03
N PHE A 24 -5.99 -34.90 2.23
CA PHE A 24 -5.63 -33.96 3.28
C PHE A 24 -4.45 -33.07 2.88
N GLN A 25 -3.42 -33.63 2.23
CA GLN A 25 -2.29 -32.87 1.71
C GLN A 25 -2.74 -31.86 0.66
N ARG A 26 -3.63 -32.25 -0.26
CA ARG A 26 -4.15 -31.35 -1.30
C ARG A 26 -4.96 -30.19 -0.70
N ILE A 27 -5.87 -30.48 0.23
CA ILE A 27 -6.67 -29.45 0.92
C ILE A 27 -5.75 -28.49 1.69
N THR A 28 -4.72 -29.01 2.35
CA THR A 28 -3.76 -28.20 3.10
C THR A 28 -2.92 -27.34 2.16
N ALA A 29 -2.48 -27.88 1.02
CA ALA A 29 -1.72 -27.15 0.01
C ALA A 29 -2.54 -26.01 -0.62
N ASP A 30 -3.80 -26.28 -0.97
CA ASP A 30 -4.70 -25.27 -1.55
C ASP A 30 -4.98 -24.13 -0.55
N ARG A 31 -5.19 -24.46 0.74
CA ARG A 31 -5.34 -23.47 1.82
C ARG A 31 -4.07 -22.65 2.02
N ALA A 32 -2.91 -23.28 2.04
CA ALA A 32 -1.63 -22.60 2.18
C ALA A 32 -1.35 -21.65 0.99
N ALA A 33 -1.69 -22.06 -0.24
CA ALA A 33 -1.56 -21.22 -1.43
C ALA A 33 -2.47 -19.98 -1.35
N GLY A 34 -3.71 -20.13 -0.88
CA GLY A 34 -4.63 -19.01 -0.68
C GLY A 34 -4.14 -18.02 0.37
N GLN A 35 -3.63 -18.51 1.51
CA GLN A 35 -3.04 -17.66 2.56
C GLN A 35 -1.80 -16.92 2.05
N ALA A 36 -0.92 -17.60 1.32
CA ALA A 36 0.28 -16.99 0.74
C ALA A 36 -0.05 -15.89 -0.27
N ALA A 37 -1.05 -16.11 -1.14
CA ALA A 37 -1.47 -15.10 -2.12
C ALA A 37 -2.04 -13.85 -1.46
N ALA A 38 -2.86 -14.03 -0.41
CA ALA A 38 -3.46 -12.91 0.30
C ALA A 38 -2.44 -12.14 1.17
N GLU A 39 -1.50 -12.84 1.82
CA GLU A 39 -0.39 -12.18 2.52
C GLU A 39 0.50 -11.40 1.54
N ARG A 40 0.76 -11.94 0.34
CA ARG A 40 1.50 -11.23 -0.71
C ARG A 40 0.80 -9.95 -1.12
N LEU A 41 -0.52 -9.99 -1.38
CA LEU A 41 -1.29 -8.80 -1.71
C LEU A 41 -1.26 -7.76 -0.57
N ARG A 42 -1.34 -8.22 0.69
CA ARG A 42 -1.23 -7.35 1.87
C ARG A 42 0.12 -6.63 1.93
N GLN A 43 1.21 -7.34 1.66
CA GLN A 43 2.56 -6.78 1.61
C GLN A 43 2.71 -5.80 0.44
N ASP A 44 2.20 -6.14 -0.74
CA ASP A 44 2.22 -5.26 -1.92
C ASP A 44 1.49 -3.94 -1.64
N ARG A 45 0.32 -4.00 -0.98
CA ARG A 45 -0.44 -2.81 -0.53
C ARG A 45 0.37 -1.98 0.47
N LEU A 46 0.93 -2.60 1.50
CA LEU A 46 1.74 -1.91 2.50
C LEU A 46 2.93 -1.18 1.87
N ASN A 47 3.63 -1.84 0.94
CA ASN A 47 4.76 -1.25 0.21
C ASN A 47 4.32 -0.07 -0.66
N ALA A 48 3.19 -0.18 -1.37
CA ALA A 48 2.67 0.90 -2.18
C ALA A 48 2.22 2.11 -1.35
N TYR A 49 1.55 1.87 -0.22
CA TYR A 49 1.10 2.95 0.68
C TYR A 49 2.28 3.68 1.32
N ASN A 50 3.29 2.95 1.78
CA ASN A 50 4.52 3.55 2.30
C ASN A 50 5.23 4.37 1.23
N ALA A 51 5.43 3.82 0.03
CA ALA A 51 6.07 4.54 -1.07
C ALA A 51 5.31 5.81 -1.46
N PHE A 52 3.97 5.78 -1.45
CA PHE A 52 3.16 6.98 -1.70
C PHE A 52 3.32 8.02 -0.58
N ALA A 53 3.27 7.61 0.69
CA ALA A 53 3.46 8.50 1.82
C ALA A 53 4.85 9.17 1.81
N ASP A 54 5.91 8.40 1.52
CA ASP A 54 7.27 8.92 1.40
C ASP A 54 7.38 9.97 0.29
N MET A 55 6.82 9.68 -0.89
CA MET A 55 6.81 10.66 -1.99
C MET A 55 5.97 11.89 -1.66
N ALA A 56 4.91 11.76 -0.86
CA ALA A 56 4.08 12.88 -0.44
C ALA A 56 4.84 13.81 0.52
N LEU A 57 5.55 13.23 1.49
CA LEU A 57 6.41 13.96 2.43
C LEU A 57 7.54 14.69 1.69
N GLU A 58 8.20 14.01 0.75
CA GLU A 58 9.24 14.60 -0.09
C GLU A 58 8.71 15.74 -0.96
N TYR A 59 7.55 15.55 -1.60
CA TYR A 59 6.94 16.62 -2.40
C TYR A 59 6.56 17.82 -1.53
N ARG A 60 6.00 17.58 -0.34
CA ARG A 60 5.68 18.63 0.64
C ARG A 60 6.91 19.42 1.03
N ARG A 61 8.02 18.74 1.36
CA ARG A 61 9.31 19.37 1.65
C ARG A 61 9.76 20.26 0.50
N THR A 62 9.77 19.73 -0.74
CA THR A 62 10.14 20.51 -1.93
C THR A 62 9.24 21.73 -2.15
N GLN A 63 7.93 21.67 -1.86
CA GLN A 63 7.05 22.86 -2.00
C GLN A 63 7.30 23.91 -0.93
N ILE A 64 7.64 23.51 0.29
CA ILE A 64 8.04 24.43 1.38
C ILE A 64 9.38 25.09 1.02
N ASP A 65 10.37 24.30 0.62
CA ASP A 65 11.69 24.81 0.22
C ASP A 65 11.58 25.77 -0.95
N ARG A 66 10.72 25.45 -1.93
CA ARG A 66 10.43 26.32 -3.08
C ARG A 66 9.83 27.66 -2.67
N TRP A 67 8.94 27.68 -1.67
CA TRP A 67 8.37 28.93 -1.18
C TRP A 67 9.46 29.87 -0.63
N TYR A 68 10.40 29.35 0.15
CA TYR A 68 11.51 30.13 0.69
C TYR A 68 12.43 30.64 -0.42
N ARG A 69 12.86 29.76 -1.33
CA ARG A 69 13.77 30.12 -2.42
C ARG A 69 13.17 31.16 -3.38
N ILE A 70 11.85 31.15 -3.61
CA ILE A 70 11.18 32.18 -4.42
C ILE A 70 11.28 33.57 -3.76
N GLN A 71 11.30 33.65 -2.43
CA GLN A 71 11.46 34.92 -1.71
C GLN A 71 12.88 35.46 -1.74
N GLU A 72 13.88 34.57 -1.79
CA GLU A 72 15.29 34.94 -1.97
C GLU A 72 15.53 35.60 -3.35
N GLY A 73 14.67 35.28 -4.34
CA GLY A 73 14.64 35.89 -5.66
C GLY A 73 15.65 35.31 -6.65
N GLY A 74 15.52 35.66 -7.93
CA GLY A 74 16.45 35.28 -9.00
C GLY A 74 15.86 34.33 -10.06
N PRO A 75 16.05 34.61 -11.36
CA PRO A 75 15.43 33.82 -12.44
C PRO A 75 15.89 32.36 -12.47
N ASP A 76 17.17 32.09 -12.17
CA ASP A 76 17.73 30.74 -12.15
C ASP A 76 17.17 29.89 -10.99
N ILE A 77 16.85 30.53 -9.86
CA ILE A 77 16.28 29.89 -8.68
C ILE A 77 14.82 29.47 -8.95
N GLU A 78 14.06 30.31 -9.63
CA GLU A 78 12.68 30.01 -9.97
C GLU A 78 12.57 28.81 -10.93
N GLU A 79 13.43 28.74 -11.95
CA GLU A 79 13.44 27.64 -12.90
C GLU A 79 13.94 26.32 -12.27
N ALA A 80 15.04 26.37 -11.51
CA ALA A 80 15.57 25.19 -10.83
C ALA A 80 14.55 24.57 -9.85
N THR A 81 13.88 25.42 -9.04
CA THR A 81 12.86 24.95 -8.09
C THR A 81 11.59 24.44 -8.76
N ARG A 82 11.23 25.00 -9.93
CA ARG A 82 10.12 24.52 -10.75
C ARG A 82 10.41 23.12 -11.30
N ALA A 83 11.59 22.90 -11.86
CA ALA A 83 12.01 21.60 -12.38
C ALA A 83 12.05 20.52 -11.28
N GLU A 84 12.62 20.84 -10.11
CA GLU A 84 12.63 19.96 -8.94
C GLU A 84 11.21 19.57 -8.50
N SER A 85 10.32 20.59 -8.39
CA SER A 85 8.91 20.41 -8.05
C SER A 85 8.20 19.48 -9.04
N TYR A 86 8.43 19.61 -10.35
CA TYR A 86 7.80 18.73 -11.34
C TYR A 86 8.29 17.29 -11.26
N THR A 87 9.58 17.08 -11.04
CA THR A 87 10.14 15.73 -10.84
C THR A 87 9.48 15.05 -9.64
N LYS A 88 9.40 15.75 -8.50
CA LYS A 88 8.80 15.21 -7.27
C LYS A 88 7.29 14.99 -7.42
N ARG A 89 6.56 15.89 -8.10
CA ARG A 89 5.13 15.72 -8.39
C ARG A 89 4.86 14.49 -9.27
N THR A 90 5.71 14.25 -10.27
CA THR A 90 5.60 13.09 -11.15
C THR A 90 5.83 11.80 -10.37
N ALA A 91 6.84 11.76 -9.50
CA ALA A 91 7.09 10.62 -8.61
C ALA A 91 5.91 10.33 -7.69
N LEU A 92 5.34 11.37 -7.06
CA LEU A 92 4.15 11.25 -6.22
C LEU A 92 2.94 10.70 -6.99
N ARG A 93 2.67 11.22 -8.20
CA ARG A 93 1.59 10.71 -9.06
C ARG A 93 1.79 9.25 -9.45
N SER A 94 3.01 8.87 -9.79
CA SER A 94 3.36 7.48 -10.11
C SER A 94 3.09 6.55 -8.92
N ALA A 95 3.43 6.99 -7.70
CA ALA A 95 3.11 6.25 -6.50
C ALA A 95 1.60 6.13 -6.25
N LEU A 96 0.81 7.18 -6.51
CA LEU A 96 -0.65 7.13 -6.40
C LEU A 96 -1.28 6.15 -7.40
N LEU A 97 -0.77 6.09 -8.64
CA LEU A 97 -1.23 5.11 -9.63
C LEU A 97 -0.99 3.68 -9.14
N ARG A 98 0.14 3.40 -8.48
CA ARG A 98 0.41 2.07 -7.89
C ARG A 98 -0.58 1.73 -6.79
N VAL A 99 -0.95 2.70 -5.94
CA VAL A 99 -2.02 2.53 -4.96
C VAL A 99 -3.33 2.15 -5.64
N GLN A 100 -3.73 2.88 -6.68
CA GLN A 100 -4.96 2.65 -7.43
C GLN A 100 -5.03 1.29 -8.14
N LEU A 101 -3.88 0.67 -8.44
CA LEU A 101 -3.82 -0.67 -9.02
C LEU A 101 -4.06 -1.78 -7.99
N LEU A 102 -3.83 -1.52 -6.70
CA LEU A 102 -3.84 -2.53 -5.64
C LEU A 102 -5.11 -2.50 -4.77
N THR A 103 -5.86 -1.40 -4.83
CA THR A 103 -7.10 -1.23 -4.08
C THR A 103 -8.17 -0.52 -4.90
N SER A 104 -9.43 -0.83 -4.62
CA SER A 104 -10.59 -0.11 -5.14
C SER A 104 -11.20 0.84 -4.10
N ASP A 105 -10.50 1.06 -2.98
CA ASP A 105 -10.93 1.96 -1.91
C ASP A 105 -10.96 3.41 -2.42
N THR A 106 -12.17 3.92 -2.66
CA THR A 106 -12.39 5.27 -3.16
C THR A 106 -11.86 6.34 -2.20
N ARG A 107 -11.86 6.07 -0.90
CA ARG A 107 -11.39 7.03 0.09
C ARG A 107 -9.87 7.22 0.01
N LEU A 108 -9.11 6.14 -0.22
CA LEU A 108 -7.67 6.25 -0.47
C LEU A 108 -7.37 7.03 -1.75
N HIS A 109 -8.19 6.86 -2.80
CA HIS A 109 -8.03 7.60 -4.05
C HIS A 109 -8.31 9.09 -3.88
N GLU A 110 -9.37 9.44 -3.15
CA GLU A 110 -9.72 10.83 -2.80
C GLU A 110 -8.62 11.49 -1.97
N LEU A 111 -8.20 10.84 -0.88
CA LEU A 111 -7.14 11.35 -0.01
C LEU A 111 -5.84 11.55 -0.78
N GLY A 112 -5.45 10.56 -1.60
CA GLY A 112 -4.25 10.66 -2.42
C GLY A 112 -4.30 11.82 -3.43
N SER A 113 -5.45 12.03 -4.08
CA SER A 113 -5.67 13.16 -4.99
C SER A 113 -5.62 14.49 -4.26
N LYS A 114 -6.25 14.57 -3.07
CA LYS A 114 -6.27 15.78 -2.26
C LYS A 114 -4.89 16.15 -1.75
N ILE A 115 -4.06 15.18 -1.34
CA ILE A 115 -2.65 15.40 -0.94
C ILE A 115 -1.90 16.12 -2.06
N ILE A 116 -2.01 15.68 -3.30
CA ILE A 116 -1.34 16.33 -4.44
C ILE A 116 -1.80 17.78 -4.60
N GLU A 117 -3.11 18.02 -4.50
CA GLU A 117 -3.72 19.34 -4.64
C GLU A 117 -3.25 20.32 -3.55
N VAL A 118 -3.43 19.97 -2.28
CA VAL A 118 -3.11 20.85 -1.15
C VAL A 118 -1.61 21.10 -1.04
N THR A 119 -0.80 20.08 -1.36
CA THR A 119 0.67 20.21 -1.32
C THR A 119 1.15 21.13 -2.43
N GLN A 120 0.58 21.03 -3.64
CA GLN A 120 0.91 21.93 -4.74
C GLN A 120 0.61 23.40 -4.41
N ALA A 121 -0.39 23.68 -3.57
CA ALA A 121 -0.75 25.05 -3.20
C ALA A 121 0.25 25.73 -2.26
N ILE A 122 1.12 24.99 -1.56
CA ILE A 122 2.04 25.54 -0.55
C ILE A 122 2.94 26.64 -1.12
N HIS A 123 3.60 26.40 -2.26
CA HIS A 123 4.53 27.40 -2.84
C HIS A 123 3.85 28.70 -3.29
N ARG A 124 2.52 28.74 -3.38
CA ARG A 124 1.72 29.92 -3.77
C ARG A 124 1.22 30.70 -2.56
N ALA A 125 1.69 30.41 -1.35
CA ALA A 125 1.28 31.14 -0.16
C ALA A 125 1.81 32.57 -0.22
N ALA A 126 0.95 33.55 0.07
CA ALA A 126 1.31 34.97 0.00
C ALA A 126 2.28 35.38 1.12
N ASP A 127 2.14 34.75 2.29
CA ASP A 127 2.91 35.05 3.49
C ASP A 127 3.21 33.78 4.30
N LEU A 128 3.97 33.95 5.38
CA LEU A 128 4.41 32.86 6.24
C LEU A 128 3.23 32.15 6.92
N GLN A 129 2.18 32.88 7.30
CA GLN A 129 1.00 32.30 7.95
C GLN A 129 0.25 31.39 6.97
N ALA A 130 -0.06 31.89 5.77
CA ALA A 130 -0.69 31.10 4.71
C ALA A 130 0.17 29.90 4.30
N ARG A 131 1.50 30.01 4.36
CA ARG A 131 2.41 28.88 4.09
C ARG A 131 2.29 27.82 5.17
N ASN A 132 2.27 28.22 6.44
CA ASN A 132 2.10 27.32 7.57
C ASN A 132 0.75 26.61 7.51
N GLU A 133 -0.35 27.34 7.31
CA GLU A 133 -1.70 26.78 7.20
C GLU A 133 -1.80 25.72 6.09
N ARG A 134 -1.29 26.02 4.89
CA ARG A 134 -1.24 25.04 3.78
C ARG A 134 -0.31 23.85 4.07
N GLY A 135 0.78 24.10 4.79
CA GLY A 135 1.72 23.07 5.23
C GLY A 135 1.10 22.11 6.24
N ASP A 136 0.24 22.61 7.12
CA ASP A 136 -0.50 21.85 8.13
C ASP A 136 -1.66 21.09 7.49
N GLU A 137 -2.40 21.70 6.54
CA GLU A 137 -3.42 21.02 5.75
C GLU A 137 -2.84 19.82 4.98
N SER A 138 -1.71 20.03 4.30
CA SER A 138 -0.98 18.96 3.60
C SER A 138 -0.58 17.83 4.53
N LYS A 139 -0.06 18.16 5.72
CA LYS A 139 0.28 17.16 6.74
C LYS A 139 -0.95 16.38 7.19
N ALA A 140 -2.04 17.08 7.51
CA ALA A 140 -3.28 16.44 7.97
C ALA A 140 -3.86 15.48 6.92
N MET A 141 -3.76 15.81 5.63
CA MET A 141 -4.19 14.91 4.55
C MET A 141 -3.30 13.66 4.43
N ILE A 142 -1.98 13.81 4.60
CA ILE A 142 -1.05 12.66 4.62
C ILE A 142 -1.35 11.75 5.82
N ASP A 143 -1.56 12.33 7.00
CA ASP A 143 -1.90 11.57 8.21
C ASP A 143 -3.24 10.84 8.06
N ALA A 144 -4.24 11.49 7.44
CA ALA A 144 -5.53 10.87 7.15
C ALA A 144 -5.40 9.70 6.16
N PHE A 145 -4.56 9.82 5.12
CA PHE A 145 -4.26 8.73 4.20
C PHE A 145 -3.63 7.54 4.92
N VAL A 146 -2.56 7.78 5.69
CA VAL A 146 -1.86 6.70 6.42
C VAL A 146 -2.78 6.01 7.41
N LYS A 147 -3.60 6.77 8.14
CA LYS A 147 -4.59 6.21 9.07
C LYS A 147 -5.61 5.32 8.37
N HIS A 148 -6.14 5.75 7.23
CA HIS A 148 -7.10 4.96 6.46
C HIS A 148 -6.46 3.71 5.84
N ALA A 149 -5.25 3.85 5.28
CA ALA A 149 -4.46 2.75 4.74
C ALA A 149 -4.16 1.68 5.81
N ALA A 150 -3.84 2.10 7.04
CA ALA A 150 -3.62 1.18 8.15
C ALA A 150 -4.86 0.35 8.47
N ILE A 151 -6.05 0.97 8.48
CA ILE A 151 -7.32 0.26 8.72
C ILE A 151 -7.57 -0.79 7.63
N GLU A 152 -7.33 -0.44 6.36
CA GLU A 152 -7.55 -1.34 5.22
C GLU A 152 -6.60 -2.55 5.25
N VAL A 153 -5.30 -2.33 5.53
CA VAL A 153 -4.30 -3.41 5.69
C VAL A 153 -4.60 -4.31 6.90
N GLN A 154 -5.02 -3.73 8.02
CA GLN A 154 -5.35 -4.48 9.24
C GLN A 154 -6.64 -5.29 9.09
N SER A 155 -7.64 -4.74 8.39
CA SER A 155 -8.89 -5.46 8.12
C SER A 155 -8.65 -6.70 7.24
N ALA A 156 -7.75 -6.60 6.26
CA ALA A 156 -7.31 -7.75 5.47
C ALA A 156 -6.61 -8.81 6.31
N LEU A 157 -5.80 -8.41 7.31
CA LEU A 157 -5.15 -9.33 8.23
C LEU A 157 -6.16 -10.10 9.10
N ILE A 158 -7.17 -9.42 9.64
CA ILE A 158 -8.21 -10.06 10.46
C ILE A 158 -9.02 -11.06 9.63
N ALA A 159 -9.34 -10.71 8.38
CA ALA A 159 -10.03 -11.62 7.46
C ALA A 159 -9.18 -12.87 7.16
N LEU A 160 -7.86 -12.71 6.98
CA LEU A 160 -6.93 -13.83 6.77
C LEU A 160 -6.88 -14.80 7.94
N VAL A 161 -6.81 -14.27 9.17
CA VAL A 161 -6.78 -15.10 10.39
C VAL A 161 -8.09 -15.88 10.55
N ARG A 162 -9.23 -15.27 10.23
CA ARG A 162 -10.55 -15.90 10.41
C ARG A 162 -10.86 -16.98 9.38
N VAL A 163 -10.29 -16.92 8.18
CA VAL A 163 -10.42 -17.96 7.13
C VAL A 163 -9.44 -19.12 7.36
N GLY A 164 -8.38 -18.91 8.15
CA GLY A 164 -7.36 -19.90 8.45
C GLY A 164 -7.60 -20.79 9.68
N GLY A 165 -8.58 -20.48 10.53
CA GLY A 165 -8.99 -21.29 11.70
C GLY A 165 -10.24 -22.13 11.40
#